data_AF-A0A536VRI3-F1
#
_entry.id   AF-A0A536VRI3-F1
#
_cell.length_a   1.000
_cell.length_b   1.000
_cell.length_c   1.000
_cell.angle_alpha   90.00
_cell.angle_beta   90.00
_cell.angle_gamma   90.00
#
_symmetry.space_group_name_H-M   'P 1'
#
loop_
_entity.id
_entity.type
_entity.pdbx_description
1 polymer ?
#
loop_
_entity_poly.entity_id
_entity_poly.type
_entity_poly.pdbx_seq_one_letter_code
_entity_poly.pdbx_strand_id
1 'polypeptide(L)'
;KAAAPLLSSAFVNENFDFFSKTLRGVQQLKPRWKRCATLVDNQLGEALGQEFVRRAFSPALKGTTLRMTKQIEDAMAKDIEQLDWMSSATKEQALTKLRAIVNKIGYP
;
A
#
# COMPACT_ATOMS: atom_id res chain seq x y z
N LYS A 1 7.99 17.15 19.62
CA LYS A 1 8.22 15.69 19.57
C LYS A 1 6.87 14.96 19.64
N ALA A 2 6.63 14.02 18.73
CA ALA A 2 5.35 13.35 18.47
C ALA A 2 4.97 12.24 19.49
N ALA A 3 5.25 12.44 20.78
CA ALA A 3 5.01 11.41 21.81
C ALA A 3 3.57 11.41 22.36
N ALA A 4 2.79 12.48 22.12
CA ALA A 4 1.43 12.64 22.63
C ALA A 4 0.50 11.42 22.43
N PRO A 5 0.54 10.69 21.28
CA PRO A 5 -0.26 9.48 21.08
C PRO A 5 0.06 8.30 22.01
N LEU A 6 1.18 8.35 22.74
CA LEU A 6 1.70 7.29 23.62
C LEU A 6 1.55 7.61 25.11
N LEU A 7 1.04 8.80 25.45
CA LEU A 7 0.90 9.28 26.82
C LEU A 7 -0.52 9.02 27.37
N SER A 8 -0.86 9.69 28.48
CA SER A 8 -2.19 9.63 29.07
C SER A 8 -3.27 10.14 28.10
N SER A 9 -4.53 9.84 28.42
CA SER A 9 -5.69 10.18 27.58
C SER A 9 -5.75 11.67 27.22
N ALA A 10 -5.37 12.57 28.13
CA ALA A 10 -5.37 14.01 27.87
C ALA A 10 -4.50 14.39 26.65
N PHE A 11 -3.26 13.91 26.60
CA PHE A 11 -2.35 14.15 25.48
C PHE A 11 -2.83 13.48 24.19
N VAL A 12 -3.35 12.25 24.29
CA VAL A 12 -3.88 11.52 23.13
C VAL A 12 -5.08 12.25 22.53
N ASN A 13 -5.99 12.73 23.38
CA ASN A 13 -7.21 13.42 22.99
C ASN A 13 -6.90 14.78 22.36
N GLU A 14 -6.00 15.56 22.94
CA GLU A 14 -5.60 16.87 22.39
C GLU A 14 -4.92 16.69 21.02
N ASN A 15 -4.00 15.73 20.93
CA ASN A 15 -3.37 15.39 19.65
C ASN A 15 -4.40 14.92 18.61
N PHE A 16 -5.42 14.17 19.03
CA PHE A 16 -6.49 13.73 18.14
C PHE A 16 -7.37 14.91 17.69
N ASP A 17 -7.76 15.79 18.60
CA ASP A 17 -8.68 16.90 18.33
C ASP A 17 -8.12 17.85 17.29
N PHE A 18 -6.83 18.22 17.39
CA PHE A 18 -6.21 19.05 16.37
C PHE A 18 -5.90 18.27 15.07
N PHE A 19 -5.04 17.25 15.12
CA PHE A 19 -4.48 16.62 13.91
C PHE A 19 -5.44 15.69 13.16
N SER A 20 -6.50 15.21 13.82
CA SER A 20 -7.43 14.25 13.22
C SER A 20 -8.80 14.84 13.03
N LYS A 21 -9.37 15.46 14.06
CA LYS A 21 -10.72 16.00 13.99
C LYS A 21 -10.74 17.34 13.25
N THR A 22 -9.94 18.32 13.68
CA THR A 22 -9.91 19.66 13.06
C THR A 22 -9.33 19.62 11.65
N LEU A 23 -8.14 19.04 11.46
CA LEU A 23 -7.48 19.06 10.14
C LEU A 23 -8.05 18.07 9.11
N ARG A 24 -8.67 16.96 9.56
CA ARG A 24 -9.06 15.85 8.67
C ARG A 24 -10.52 15.41 8.83
N GLY A 25 -11.31 16.09 9.66
CA GLY A 25 -12.73 15.79 9.87
C GLY A 25 -13.02 14.44 10.53
N VAL A 26 -12.03 13.79 11.15
CA VAL A 26 -12.21 12.48 11.78
C VAL A 26 -13.06 12.61 13.04
N GLN A 27 -14.23 11.97 13.04
CA GLN A 27 -15.22 12.13 14.10
C GLN A 27 -14.82 11.50 15.44
N GLN A 28 -14.14 10.35 15.40
CA GLN A 28 -13.83 9.59 16.61
C GLN A 28 -12.44 8.98 16.58
N LEU A 29 -11.81 8.91 17.76
CA LEU A 29 -10.55 8.22 17.94
C LEU A 29 -10.74 6.73 17.69
N LYS A 30 -9.81 6.11 16.95
CA LYS A 30 -9.84 4.67 16.72
C LYS A 30 -9.81 3.90 18.06
N PRO A 31 -10.58 2.81 18.19
CA PRO A 31 -10.49 1.90 19.33
C PRO A 31 -9.04 1.52 19.64
N ARG A 32 -8.73 1.34 20.93
CA ARG A 32 -7.35 1.15 21.39
C ARG A 32 -6.64 -0.01 20.69
N TRP A 33 -7.32 -1.15 20.50
CA TRP A 33 -6.74 -2.31 19.82
C TRP A 33 -6.29 -2.00 18.38
N LYS A 34 -7.01 -1.16 17.63
CA LYS A 34 -6.61 -0.75 16.27
C LYS A 34 -5.35 0.11 16.31
N ARG A 35 -5.24 1.01 17.30
CA ARG A 35 -4.06 1.85 17.48
C ARG A 35 -2.84 1.01 17.88
N CYS A 36 -3.02 0.02 18.76
CA CYS A 36 -1.97 -0.93 19.12
C CYS A 36 -1.55 -1.78 17.92
N ALA A 37 -2.49 -2.29 17.13
CA ALA A 37 -2.18 -3.04 15.91
C ALA A 37 -1.37 -2.20 14.91
N THR A 38 -1.76 -0.94 14.67
CA THR A 38 -0.99 -0.01 13.82
C THR A 38 0.41 0.27 14.39
N LEU A 39 0.56 0.36 15.72
CA LEU A 39 1.88 0.55 16.32
C LEU A 39 2.78 -0.67 16.08
N VAL A 40 2.24 -1.88 16.26
CA VAL A 40 2.97 -3.13 15.98
C VAL A 40 3.31 -3.23 14.51
N ASP A 41 2.38 -2.89 13.60
CA ASP A 41 2.64 -2.87 12.15
C ASP A 41 3.78 -1.91 11.78
N ASN A 42 3.79 -0.70 12.37
CA ASN A 42 4.85 0.28 12.14
C ASN A 42 6.23 -0.16 12.68
N GLN A 43 6.28 -0.95 13.75
CA GLN A 43 7.53 -1.35 14.40
C GLN A 43 8.03 -2.74 13.98
N LEU A 44 7.12 -3.65 13.65
CA LEU A 44 7.33 -5.09 13.42
C LEU A 44 6.54 -5.58 12.20
N GLY A 45 6.39 -4.75 11.17
CA GLY A 45 5.50 -4.99 10.03
C GLY A 45 5.77 -6.29 9.29
N GLU A 46 7.04 -6.69 9.10
CA GLU A 46 7.36 -7.95 8.44
C GLU A 46 6.90 -9.17 9.26
N ALA A 47 7.14 -9.15 10.58
CA ALA A 47 6.72 -10.23 11.47
C ALA A 47 5.18 -10.31 11.56
N LEU A 48 4.51 -9.16 11.66
CA LEU A 48 3.05 -9.09 11.62
C LEU A 48 2.50 -9.59 10.28
N GLY A 49 3.16 -9.22 9.17
CA GLY A 49 2.81 -9.61 7.82
C GLY A 49 2.88 -11.12 7.60
N GLN A 50 3.90 -11.81 8.13
CA GLN A 50 3.98 -13.28 8.06
C GLN A 50 2.76 -13.95 8.70
N GLU A 51 2.34 -13.49 9.88
CA GLU A 51 1.18 -14.06 10.56
C GLU A 51 -0.13 -13.74 9.83
N PHE A 52 -0.24 -12.53 9.26
CA PHE A 52 -1.37 -12.17 8.41
C PHE A 52 -1.46 -13.08 7.19
N VAL A 53 -0.34 -13.29 6.49
CA VAL A 53 -0.28 -14.14 5.28
C VAL A 53 -0.71 -15.56 5.63
N ARG A 54 -0.19 -16.11 6.74
CA ARG A 54 -0.54 -17.46 7.21
C ARG A 54 -2.04 -17.63 7.45
N ARG A 55 -2.73 -16.59 7.93
CA ARG A 55 -4.16 -16.64 8.27
C ARG A 55 -5.10 -16.26 7.13
N ALA A 56 -4.68 -15.34 6.27
CA ALA A 56 -5.59 -14.61 5.40
C ALA A 56 -5.18 -14.58 3.91
N PHE A 57 -3.97 -15.05 3.55
CA PHE A 57 -3.48 -14.98 2.18
C PHE A 57 -3.11 -16.36 1.63
N SER A 58 -3.85 -16.83 0.61
CA SER A 58 -3.63 -18.15 0.02
C SER A 58 -2.68 -18.10 -1.18
N PRO A 59 -1.96 -19.20 -1.50
CA PRO A 59 -1.19 -19.31 -2.73
C PRO A 59 -2.02 -19.12 -4.01
N ALA A 60 -3.29 -19.55 -3.98
CA ALA A 60 -4.22 -19.37 -5.11
C ALA A 60 -4.52 -17.88 -5.37
N LEU A 61 -4.61 -17.08 -4.31
CA LEU A 61 -4.76 -15.62 -4.42
C LEU A 61 -3.52 -15.00 -5.06
N LYS A 62 -2.31 -15.41 -4.65
CA LYS A 62 -1.05 -14.97 -5.28
C LYS A 62 -1.03 -15.25 -6.78
N GLY A 63 -1.37 -16.48 -7.18
CA GLY A 63 -1.39 -16.89 -8.58
C GLY A 63 -2.42 -16.13 -9.41
N THR A 64 -3.61 -15.89 -8.85
CA THR A 64 -4.67 -15.14 -9.54
C THR A 64 -4.28 -13.68 -9.73
N THR A 65 -3.76 -13.03 -8.70
CA THR A 65 -3.26 -11.66 -8.80
C THR A 65 -2.10 -11.55 -9.80
N LEU A 66 -1.16 -12.50 -9.81
CA LEU A 66 -0.06 -12.50 -10.78
C LEU A 66 -0.55 -12.58 -12.23
N ARG A 67 -1.57 -13.42 -12.52
CA ARG A 67 -2.16 -13.47 -13.86
C ARG A 67 -2.79 -12.14 -14.24
N MET A 68 -3.55 -11.54 -13.33
CA MET A 68 -4.19 -10.23 -13.58
C MET A 68 -3.15 -9.14 -13.82
N THR A 69 -2.07 -9.10 -13.03
CA THR A 69 -0.98 -8.13 -13.22
C THR A 69 -0.35 -8.26 -14.61
N LYS A 70 -0.06 -9.48 -15.07
CA LYS A 70 0.48 -9.70 -16.43
C LYS A 70 -0.49 -9.25 -17.52
N GLN A 71 -1.79 -9.50 -17.34
CA GLN A 71 -2.80 -9.03 -18.30
C GLN A 71 -2.84 -7.50 -18.40
N ILE A 72 -2.63 -6.79 -17.28
CA ILE A 72 -2.54 -5.33 -17.26
C ILE A 72 -1.26 -4.86 -17.97
N GLU A 73 -0.13 -5.51 -17.73
CA GLU A 73 1.13 -5.23 -18.42
C GLU A 73 1.00 -5.45 -19.93
N ASP A 74 0.38 -6.54 -20.36
CA ASP A 74 0.14 -6.84 -21.77
C ASP A 74 -0.79 -5.80 -22.43
N ALA A 75 -1.82 -5.35 -21.72
CA ALA A 75 -2.70 -4.29 -22.21
C ALA A 75 -1.93 -2.97 -22.36
N MET A 76 -1.13 -2.59 -21.36
CA MET A 76 -0.30 -1.39 -21.44
C MET A 76 0.71 -1.45 -22.58
N ALA A 77 1.31 -2.61 -22.86
CA ALA A 77 2.22 -2.78 -24.00
C ALA A 77 1.50 -2.47 -25.33
N LYS A 78 0.31 -3.03 -25.52
CA LYS A 78 -0.53 -2.76 -26.71
C LYS A 78 -0.90 -1.30 -26.82
N ASP A 79 -1.27 -0.67 -25.71
CA ASP A 79 -1.60 0.76 -25.68
C ASP A 79 -0.39 1.60 -26.11
N ILE A 80 0.80 1.36 -25.53
CA ILE A 80 2.04 2.08 -25.85
C ILE A 80 2.36 2.02 -27.36
N GLU A 81 2.19 0.86 -27.98
CA GLU A 81 2.42 0.68 -29.42
C GLU A 81 1.51 1.56 -30.27
N GLN A 82 0.28 1.81 -29.82
CA GLN A 82 -0.76 2.55 -30.55
C GLN A 82 -0.78 4.06 -30.28
N LEU A 83 0.05 4.58 -29.37
CA LEU A 83 0.03 6.02 -29.04
C LEU A 83 0.63 6.90 -30.13
N ASP A 84 -0.20 7.58 -30.92
CA ASP A 84 0.25 8.44 -32.03
C ASP A 84 1.06 9.67 -31.58
N TRP A 85 0.91 10.10 -30.33
CA TRP A 85 1.63 11.25 -29.78
C TRP A 85 3.07 10.92 -29.37
N MET A 86 3.45 9.64 -29.32
CA MET A 86 4.80 9.19 -28.95
C MET A 86 5.64 8.85 -30.17
N SER A 87 6.87 9.37 -30.20
CA SER A 87 7.87 8.92 -31.18
C SER A 87 8.21 7.44 -30.99
N SER A 88 8.67 6.78 -32.06
CA SER A 88 9.08 5.37 -32.00
C SER A 88 10.17 5.11 -30.96
N ALA A 89 11.16 6.00 -30.86
CA ALA A 89 12.23 5.89 -29.88
C ALA A 89 11.70 5.97 -28.44
N THR A 90 10.72 6.85 -28.18
CA THR A 90 10.11 6.96 -26.84
C THR A 90 9.25 5.73 -26.52
N LYS A 91 8.52 5.16 -27.50
CA LYS A 91 7.75 3.93 -27.32
C LYS A 91 8.64 2.76 -26.92
N GLU A 92 9.80 2.62 -27.57
CA GLU A 92 10.78 1.58 -27.25
C GLU A 92 11.28 1.69 -25.80
N GLN A 93 11.60 2.90 -25.34
CA GLN A 93 12.01 3.12 -23.95
C GLN A 93 10.87 2.84 -22.96
N ALA A 94 9.62 3.18 -23.32
CA ALA A 94 8.46 2.88 -22.49
C ALA A 94 8.22 1.37 -22.34
N LEU A 95 8.31 0.60 -23.44
CA LEU A 95 8.23 -0.85 -23.42
C LEU A 95 9.38 -1.49 -22.64
N THR A 96 10.59 -0.93 -22.75
CA THR A 96 11.76 -1.38 -21.97
C THR A 96 11.51 -1.21 -20.48
N LYS A 97 10.98 -0.05 -20.07
CA LYS A 97 10.61 0.21 -18.68
C LYS A 97 9.50 -0.73 -18.21
N LEU A 98 8.48 -0.96 -19.03
CA LEU A 98 7.38 -1.88 -18.71
C LEU A 98 7.89 -3.30 -18.41
N ARG A 99 8.80 -3.82 -19.25
CA ARG A 99 9.42 -5.15 -19.03
C ARG A 99 10.32 -5.23 -17.80
N ALA A 100 10.80 -4.09 -17.31
CA ALA A 100 11.65 -4.00 -16.13
C ALA A 100 10.87 -3.91 -14.81
N ILE A 101 9.53 -3.85 -14.86
CA ILE A 101 8.70 -3.80 -13.65
C ILE A 101 8.80 -5.13 -12.89
N VAL A 102 9.08 -5.04 -11.58
CA VAL A 102 9.14 -6.20 -10.68
C VAL A 102 7.83 -6.32 -9.92
N ASN A 103 7.14 -7.44 -10.12
CA ASN A 103 5.85 -7.72 -9.49
C ASN A 103 6.01 -8.28 -8.07
N LYS A 104 5.84 -7.41 -7.06
CA LYS A 104 5.77 -7.80 -5.64
C LYS A 104 4.33 -8.09 -5.25
N ILE A 105 3.98 -9.38 -5.09
CA ILE A 105 2.59 -9.82 -4.84
C ILE A 105 2.48 -10.58 -3.53
N GLY A 106 1.73 -10.02 -2.58
CA GLY A 106 1.41 -10.63 -1.29
C GLY A 106 2.54 -10.48 -0.28
N TYR A 107 3.52 -11.38 -0.33
CA TYR A 107 4.60 -11.52 0.66
C TYR A 107 5.95 -11.75 -0.02
N PRO A 108 7.08 -11.41 0.66
CA PRO A 108 8.44 -11.64 0.16
C PRO A 108 8.71 -13.07 -0.33
#